data_AF-A0A834NGL9-F1
#
_entry.id   AF-A0A834NGL9-F1
#
_cell.length_a   1.000
_cell.length_b   1.000
_cell.length_c   1.000
_cell.angle_alpha   90.00
_cell.angle_beta   90.00
_cell.angle_gamma   90.00
#
_symmetry.space_group_name_H-M   'P 1'
#
loop_
_entity.id
_entity.type
_entity.pdbx_description
1 polymer ?
#
loop_
_entity_poly.entity_id
_entity_poly.type
_entity_poly.pdbx_seq_one_letter_code
_entity_poly.pdbx_strand_id
1 'polypeptide(L)'
;MSFDEIRYVKCDKDEDFNLGCTIKDTQVVEYDPWCEWADGHVRRVYGPDCEEARRHASGWAMRNTNNHNVSILKKSCLGVLVCSQECILPGGGRVHLRPAICDKARKKQQGKPCPNRQCTGRLEILSCRGHCGYPVTHFWRHTEHAIFFQAKGQHDHPRPEAKSTSEARRSVGAGKRVRGLAVLLAREAALGSKKLAKPSVGKVREAGRLSKEVEEKKRLTRSLLVRVTKILRE
;
A
#
# COMPACT_ATOMS: atom_id res chain seq x y z
N MET A 1 -8.80 -12.74 50.30
CA MET A 1 -8.69 -13.41 49.00
C MET A 1 -8.49 -12.33 47.95
N SER A 2 -7.22 -11.97 47.76
CA SER A 2 -6.79 -10.83 46.94
C SER A 2 -6.70 -11.25 45.48
N PHE A 3 -7.27 -10.43 44.61
CA PHE A 3 -7.11 -10.51 43.16
C PHE A 3 -5.64 -10.19 42.82
N ASP A 4 -4.91 -11.18 42.30
CA ASP A 4 -3.59 -10.97 41.71
C ASP A 4 -3.74 -10.16 40.43
N GLU A 5 -3.43 -8.89 40.59
CA GLU A 5 -3.42 -7.84 39.61
C GLU A 5 -2.19 -8.01 38.70
N ILE A 6 -2.27 -8.90 37.71
CA ILE A 6 -1.34 -8.88 36.57
C ILE A 6 -1.79 -7.74 35.65
N ARG A 7 -1.59 -6.51 36.13
CA ARG A 7 -1.68 -5.31 35.28
C ARG A 7 -0.45 -5.28 34.40
N TYR A 8 -0.67 -5.01 33.11
CA TYR A 8 0.30 -4.41 32.19
C TYR A 8 1.45 -3.78 32.97
N VAL A 9 2.69 -4.23 32.77
CA VAL A 9 3.85 -3.55 33.34
C VAL A 9 3.71 -2.09 32.95
N LYS A 10 3.37 -1.28 33.95
CA LYS A 10 3.09 0.13 33.82
C LYS A 10 4.42 0.76 33.47
N CYS A 11 4.70 0.90 32.18
CA CYS A 11 5.77 1.75 31.71
C CYS A 11 5.38 3.16 32.15
N ASP A 12 6.02 3.62 33.21
CA ASP A 12 5.81 4.95 33.74
C ASP A 12 6.01 6.01 32.66
N LYS A 13 5.39 7.14 32.94
CA LYS A 13 5.15 8.29 32.08
C LYS A 13 6.41 8.73 31.33
N ASP A 14 6.19 9.15 30.09
CA ASP A 14 7.10 10.02 29.32
C ASP A 14 8.43 9.45 28.81
N GLU A 15 8.59 8.12 28.74
CA GLU A 15 9.70 7.55 27.97
C GLU A 15 9.22 6.95 26.65
N ASP A 16 9.68 7.59 25.57
CA ASP A 16 9.84 6.97 24.26
C ASP A 16 10.42 5.56 24.43
N PHE A 17 10.07 4.65 23.54
CA PHE A 17 10.57 3.28 23.50
C PHE A 17 12.13 3.14 23.39
N ASN A 18 12.86 4.24 23.57
CA ASN A 18 14.30 4.29 23.70
C ASN A 18 14.71 4.33 25.19
N LEU A 19 15.31 3.21 25.61
CA LEU A 19 16.34 3.05 26.65
C LEU A 19 15.99 2.68 28.11
N GLY A 20 14.75 2.71 28.59
CA GLY A 20 14.50 2.37 30.01
C GLY A 20 13.80 1.04 30.29
N CYS A 21 12.81 0.69 29.47
CA CYS A 21 11.89 -0.40 29.82
C CYS A 21 12.44 -1.75 29.35
N THR A 22 13.25 -2.38 30.19
CA THR A 22 13.42 -3.84 30.22
C THR A 22 12.09 -4.49 30.58
N ILE A 23 11.14 -4.48 29.64
CA ILE A 23 10.19 -5.59 29.57
C ILE A 23 11.11 -6.79 29.37
N LYS A 24 11.33 -7.58 30.44
CA LYS A 24 12.01 -8.86 30.30
C LYS A 24 11.23 -9.60 29.22
N ASP A 25 11.84 -9.81 28.06
CA ASP A 25 11.24 -10.41 26.87
C ASP A 25 10.59 -11.80 27.14
N THR A 26 10.76 -12.31 28.35
CA THR A 26 10.36 -13.63 28.87
C THR A 26 8.97 -13.71 29.53
N GLN A 27 8.18 -12.63 29.61
CA GLN A 27 6.91 -12.64 30.39
C GLN A 27 5.68 -12.05 29.66
N VAL A 28 5.53 -12.28 28.36
CA VAL A 28 4.24 -12.01 27.69
C VAL A 28 3.30 -13.18 27.99
N VAL A 29 2.34 -12.97 28.89
CA VAL A 29 1.36 -14.00 29.30
C VAL A 29 0.13 -14.01 28.40
N GLU A 30 -0.20 -12.87 27.78
CA GLU A 30 -1.39 -12.70 26.95
C GLU A 30 -1.11 -11.76 25.77
N TYR A 31 -1.70 -12.07 24.61
CA TYR A 31 -1.57 -11.29 23.40
C TYR A 31 -2.85 -10.51 23.12
N ASP A 32 -2.72 -9.27 22.68
CA ASP A 32 -3.83 -8.44 22.26
C ASP A 32 -4.45 -8.97 20.95
N PRO A 33 -5.78 -8.92 20.80
CA PRO A 33 -6.42 -9.20 19.53
C PRO A 33 -6.01 -8.16 18.48
N TRP A 34 -5.99 -8.58 17.21
CA TRP A 34 -5.62 -7.71 16.09
C TRP A 34 -6.50 -6.45 16.03
N CYS A 35 -5.84 -5.30 15.88
CA CYS A 35 -6.51 -4.01 15.76
C CYS A 35 -6.10 -3.31 14.45
N GLU A 36 -6.96 -3.40 13.44
CA GLU A 36 -6.69 -2.79 12.13
C GLU A 36 -6.64 -1.25 12.21
N TRP A 37 -7.51 -0.66 13.03
CA TRP A 37 -7.76 0.78 13.15
C TRP A 37 -7.28 1.32 14.49
N ALA A 38 -6.02 1.05 14.84
CA ALA A 38 -5.41 1.62 16.03
C ALA A 38 -5.48 3.15 15.99
N ASP A 39 -6.00 3.77 17.04
CA ASP A 39 -6.17 5.22 17.14
C ASP A 39 -5.92 5.66 18.59
N GLY A 40 -5.43 6.88 18.77
CA GLY A 40 -4.99 7.41 20.05
C GLY A 40 -3.63 6.86 20.51
N HIS A 41 -3.27 7.22 21.75
CA HIS A 41 -2.02 6.81 22.38
C HIS A 41 -2.12 5.38 22.94
N VAL A 42 -2.14 4.39 22.06
CA VAL A 42 -2.33 2.98 22.41
C VAL A 42 -1.04 2.18 22.31
N ARG A 43 -0.91 1.17 23.17
CA ARG A 43 0.14 0.15 23.13
C ARG A 43 -0.52 -1.21 23.01
N ARG A 44 0.05 -2.10 22.19
CA ARG A 44 -0.45 -3.47 22.00
C ARG A 44 0.72 -4.44 21.86
N VAL A 45 0.50 -5.68 22.26
CA VAL A 45 1.45 -6.79 22.14
C VAL A 45 0.78 -7.89 21.34
N TYR A 46 1.26 -8.14 20.13
CA TYR A 46 0.71 -9.18 19.27
C TYR A 46 1.56 -10.45 19.35
N GLY A 47 0.90 -11.60 19.16
CA GLY A 47 1.58 -12.88 19.04
C GLY A 47 2.53 -12.93 17.83
N PRO A 48 3.61 -13.73 17.90
CA PRO A 48 4.58 -13.85 16.81
C PRO A 48 3.94 -14.45 15.55
N ASP A 49 2.88 -15.25 15.71
CA ASP A 49 2.15 -15.90 14.62
C ASP A 49 1.11 -14.97 13.96
N CYS A 50 0.87 -13.78 14.49
CA CYS A 50 -0.08 -12.82 13.91
C CYS A 50 0.48 -12.25 12.59
N GLU A 51 -0.07 -12.71 11.46
CA GLU A 51 0.39 -12.31 10.13
C GLU A 51 0.29 -10.80 9.89
N GLU A 52 -0.79 -10.18 10.33
CA GLU A 52 -1.05 -8.76 10.18
C GLU A 52 -0.02 -7.92 10.94
N ALA A 53 0.32 -8.33 12.16
CA ALA A 53 1.36 -7.68 12.96
C ALA A 53 2.75 -7.87 12.35
N ARG A 54 3.09 -9.08 11.87
CA ARG A 54 4.36 -9.34 11.17
C ARG A 54 4.53 -8.46 9.93
N ARG A 55 3.45 -8.23 9.19
CA ARG A 55 3.43 -7.35 8.00
C ARG A 55 3.32 -5.87 8.36
N HIS A 56 3.24 -5.53 9.66
CA HIS A 56 3.03 -4.17 10.16
C HIS A 56 1.80 -3.51 9.51
N ALA A 57 0.73 -4.28 9.37
CA ALA A 57 -0.48 -3.86 8.70
C ALA A 57 -1.16 -2.71 9.46
N SER A 58 -1.96 -1.93 8.75
CA SER A 58 -2.81 -0.91 9.35
C SER A 58 -3.88 -0.50 8.34
N GLY A 59 -5.10 -0.32 8.84
CA GLY A 59 -6.20 0.31 8.12
C GLY A 59 -5.87 1.76 7.73
N TRP A 60 -5.03 2.44 8.49
CA TRP A 60 -4.54 3.78 8.15
C TRP A 60 -3.50 3.76 7.04
N ALA A 61 -3.40 4.86 6.28
CA ALA A 61 -2.43 5.00 5.20
C ALA A 61 -1.05 5.39 5.74
N MET A 62 -0.33 4.41 6.29
CA MET A 62 0.94 4.63 6.98
C MET A 62 2.14 4.48 6.03
N ARG A 63 3.03 5.48 5.98
CA ARG A 63 4.33 5.43 5.27
C ARG A 63 5.48 5.12 6.22
N ASN A 64 6.54 4.46 5.74
CA ASN A 64 7.79 4.32 6.50
C ASN A 64 8.44 5.71 6.68
N THR A 65 8.99 5.96 7.87
CA THR A 65 9.83 7.10 8.18
C THR A 65 11.13 6.61 8.79
N ASN A 66 12.27 7.09 8.28
CA ASN A 66 13.57 6.76 8.86
C ASN A 66 13.69 7.36 10.27
N ASN A 67 14.03 6.52 11.24
CA ASN A 67 14.29 6.90 12.63
C ASN A 67 15.75 6.58 13.05
N HIS A 68 16.60 6.15 12.12
CA HIS A 68 17.98 5.72 12.35
C HIS A 68 18.16 4.56 13.35
N ASN A 69 17.08 3.82 13.68
CA ASN A 69 17.13 2.64 14.53
C ASN A 69 16.47 1.45 13.82
N VAL A 70 17.28 0.50 13.36
CA VAL A 70 16.82 -0.67 12.60
C VAL A 70 15.94 -1.63 13.41
N SER A 71 16.05 -1.60 14.74
CA SER A 71 15.24 -2.46 15.62
C SER A 71 13.79 -1.98 15.78
N ILE A 72 13.51 -0.73 15.40
CA ILE A 72 12.19 -0.10 15.53
C ILE A 72 11.75 0.37 14.16
N LEU A 73 10.68 -0.22 13.62
CA LEU A 73 10.05 0.28 12.40
C LEU A 73 9.09 1.43 12.76
N LYS A 74 9.46 2.65 12.37
CA LYS A 74 8.61 3.83 12.51
C LYS A 74 7.80 4.08 11.22
N LYS A 75 6.49 4.28 11.36
CA LYS A 75 5.60 4.62 10.24
C LYS A 75 4.72 5.80 10.63
N SER A 76 4.54 6.77 9.74
CA SER A 76 3.67 7.94 9.98
C SER A 76 2.48 7.96 9.03
N CYS A 77 1.35 8.46 9.51
CA CYS A 77 0.13 8.58 8.72
C CYS A 77 0.30 9.58 7.59
N LEU A 78 -0.25 9.27 6.42
CA LEU A 78 -0.34 10.18 5.28
C LEU A 78 -1.61 11.04 5.32
N GLY A 79 -2.65 10.59 6.02
CA GLY A 79 -3.99 11.16 5.93
C GLY A 79 -4.90 10.39 4.98
N VAL A 80 -5.81 11.11 4.32
CA VAL A 80 -6.86 10.57 3.46
C VAL A 80 -7.07 11.47 2.24
N LEU A 81 -7.38 10.87 1.08
CA LEU A 81 -7.77 11.65 -0.09
C LEU A 81 -9.27 11.95 -0.02
N VAL A 82 -9.60 13.23 -0.07
CA VAL A 82 -10.97 13.74 -0.04
C VAL A 82 -11.31 14.46 -1.33
N CYS A 83 -12.60 14.73 -1.56
CA CYS A 83 -13.02 15.60 -2.64
C CYS A 83 -12.97 17.05 -2.18
N SER A 84 -12.39 17.93 -3.01
CA SER A 84 -12.31 19.38 -2.77
C SER A 84 -13.66 20.11 -2.71
N GLN A 85 -14.75 19.43 -3.09
CA GLN A 85 -16.13 19.92 -3.01
C GLN A 85 -16.93 19.15 -1.95
N GLU A 86 -16.24 18.32 -1.16
CA GLU A 86 -16.82 17.47 -0.12
C GLU A 86 -18.10 16.71 -0.53
N CYS A 87 -18.19 16.33 -1.81
CA CYS A 87 -19.44 15.84 -2.36
C CYS A 87 -19.95 14.59 -1.65
N ILE A 88 -21.27 14.49 -1.57
CA ILE A 88 -21.98 13.34 -1.03
C ILE A 88 -22.22 12.37 -2.19
N LEU A 89 -21.83 11.11 -1.99
CA LEU A 89 -22.07 10.02 -2.92
C LEU A 89 -23.56 9.65 -2.88
N PRO A 90 -24.12 9.04 -3.95
CA PRO A 90 -25.53 8.63 -3.98
C PRO A 90 -25.96 7.73 -2.80
N GLY A 91 -25.03 6.99 -2.19
CA GLY A 91 -25.27 6.18 -0.99
C GLY A 91 -25.11 6.94 0.34
N GLY A 92 -25.11 8.27 0.35
CA GLY A 92 -24.98 9.11 1.55
C GLY A 92 -23.56 9.24 2.12
N GLY A 93 -22.62 8.41 1.67
CA GLY A 93 -21.21 8.48 2.09
C GLY A 93 -20.42 9.62 1.43
N ARG A 94 -19.22 9.89 1.92
CA ARG A 94 -18.26 10.84 1.30
C ARG A 94 -17.10 10.11 0.64
N VAL A 95 -16.36 10.82 -0.20
CA VAL A 95 -15.17 10.30 -0.89
C VAL A 95 -13.98 10.26 0.06
N HIS A 96 -13.63 9.07 0.56
CA HIS A 96 -12.44 8.83 1.40
C HIS A 96 -11.54 7.77 0.75
N LEU A 97 -10.62 8.18 -0.12
CA LEU A 97 -9.73 7.25 -0.83
C LEU A 97 -8.41 7.09 -0.07
N ARG A 98 -7.82 5.90 -0.15
CA ARG A 98 -6.51 5.62 0.44
C ARG A 98 -5.41 6.31 -0.37
N PRO A 99 -4.60 7.19 0.24
CA PRO A 99 -3.43 7.75 -0.42
C PRO A 99 -2.43 6.65 -0.79
N ALA A 100 -1.80 6.78 -1.95
CA ALA A 100 -0.69 5.93 -2.33
C ALA A 100 0.51 6.18 -1.42
N ILE A 101 1.15 5.09 -1.00
CA ILE A 101 2.32 5.16 -0.13
C ILE A 101 3.51 5.81 -0.86
N CYS A 102 3.72 5.45 -2.14
CA CYS A 102 4.76 6.07 -2.96
C CYS A 102 4.44 7.53 -3.29
N ASP A 103 5.39 8.42 -3.01
CA ASP A 103 5.25 9.86 -3.24
C ASP A 103 4.94 10.21 -4.71
N LYS A 104 5.64 9.58 -5.66
CA LYS A 104 5.40 9.80 -7.09
C LYS A 104 3.98 9.38 -7.49
N ALA A 105 3.48 8.27 -6.95
CA ALA A 105 2.12 7.80 -7.21
C ALA A 105 1.07 8.69 -6.52
N ARG A 106 1.34 9.17 -5.30
CA ARG A 106 0.45 10.06 -4.55
C ARG A 106 0.33 11.43 -5.20
N LYS A 107 1.43 12.01 -5.69
CA LYS A 107 1.41 13.23 -6.51
C LYS A 107 0.53 13.07 -7.75
N LYS A 108 0.56 11.89 -8.39
CA LYS A 108 -0.33 11.56 -9.52
C LYS A 108 -1.78 11.30 -9.11
N GLN A 109 -2.08 10.98 -7.86
CA GLN A 109 -3.45 10.80 -7.39
C GLN A 109 -4.11 12.14 -7.08
N GLN A 110 -3.36 13.08 -6.51
CA GLN A 110 -3.82 14.44 -6.24
C GLN A 110 -4.19 15.16 -7.56
N GLY A 111 -5.21 16.00 -7.52
CA GLY A 111 -5.72 16.76 -8.65
C GLY A 111 -6.54 15.94 -9.67
N LYS A 112 -6.61 14.61 -9.52
CA LYS A 112 -7.51 13.77 -10.35
C LYS A 112 -8.97 14.16 -10.12
N PRO A 113 -9.84 14.02 -11.13
CA PRO A 113 -11.26 14.28 -10.95
C PRO A 113 -11.87 13.36 -9.89
N CYS A 114 -12.86 13.87 -9.18
CA CYS A 114 -13.63 13.13 -8.20
C CYS A 114 -14.18 11.82 -8.82
N PRO A 115 -14.16 10.69 -8.11
CA PRO A 115 -14.79 9.45 -8.60
C PRO A 115 -16.31 9.57 -8.77
N ASN A 116 -16.95 10.55 -8.10
CA ASN A 116 -18.35 10.88 -8.32
C ASN A 116 -18.49 11.63 -9.66
N ARG A 117 -19.15 11.02 -10.64
CA ARG A 117 -19.31 11.58 -12.00
C ARG A 117 -20.18 12.83 -12.05
N GLN A 118 -21.04 13.03 -11.06
CA GLN A 118 -21.87 14.24 -10.94
C GLN A 118 -21.12 15.38 -10.25
N CYS A 119 -19.92 15.13 -9.73
CA CYS A 119 -19.09 16.11 -9.06
C CYS A 119 -17.99 16.62 -9.98
N THR A 120 -17.83 17.95 -10.03
CA THR A 120 -16.74 18.64 -10.74
C THR A 120 -15.49 18.84 -9.89
N GLY A 121 -15.52 18.39 -8.63
CA GLY A 121 -14.42 18.49 -7.68
C GLY A 121 -13.21 17.63 -8.05
N ARG A 122 -12.11 17.87 -7.35
CA ARG A 122 -10.85 17.14 -7.52
C ARG A 122 -10.46 16.44 -6.23
N LEU A 123 -9.58 15.46 -6.35
CA LEU A 123 -9.01 14.76 -5.21
C LEU A 123 -7.88 15.57 -4.60
N GLU A 124 -7.96 15.82 -3.30
CA GLU A 124 -6.95 16.51 -2.52
C GLU A 124 -6.57 15.71 -1.27
N ILE A 125 -5.38 15.96 -0.73
CA ILE A 125 -4.87 15.25 0.43
C ILE A 125 -5.24 16.01 1.71
N LEU A 126 -6.13 15.43 2.51
CA LEU A 126 -6.31 15.84 3.90
C LEU A 126 -5.24 15.15 4.72
N SER A 127 -4.17 15.89 5.05
CA SER A 127 -3.01 15.36 5.76
C SER A 127 -3.31 15.16 7.24
N CYS A 128 -2.81 14.07 7.82
CA CYS A 128 -2.94 13.81 9.25
C CYS A 128 -2.06 14.76 10.07
N ARG A 129 -2.63 15.40 11.09
CA ARG A 129 -1.96 16.30 12.05
C ARG A 129 -2.32 15.99 13.50
N GLY A 130 -2.87 14.81 13.72
CA GLY A 130 -3.37 14.27 14.98
C GLY A 130 -2.39 14.12 16.16
N HIS A 131 -1.14 14.54 16.02
CA HIS A 131 -0.14 14.48 17.08
C HIS A 131 0.57 15.83 17.22
N CYS A 132 -0.02 16.76 17.98
CA CYS A 132 0.55 18.10 18.20
C CYS A 132 0.89 18.83 16.89
N GLY A 133 0.06 18.69 15.86
CA GLY A 133 0.28 19.29 14.53
C GLY A 133 1.09 18.41 13.57
N TYR A 134 1.68 17.33 14.06
CA TYR A 134 2.40 16.32 13.28
C TYR A 134 1.52 15.09 12.98
N PRO A 135 1.89 14.27 11.97
CA PRO A 135 1.14 13.06 11.67
C PRO A 135 1.25 12.02 12.79
N VAL A 136 0.14 11.33 13.05
CA VAL A 136 0.10 10.15 13.93
C VAL A 136 1.15 9.13 13.49
N THR A 137 1.84 8.53 14.45
CA THR A 137 2.97 7.64 14.19
C THR A 137 2.79 6.30 14.90
N HIS A 138 3.09 5.23 14.16
CA HIS A 138 3.17 3.86 14.66
C HIS A 138 4.62 3.43 14.80
N PHE A 139 4.90 2.71 15.86
CA PHE A 139 6.18 2.07 16.14
C PHE A 139 5.94 0.58 16.26
N TRP A 140 6.79 -0.19 15.61
CA TRP A 140 6.78 -1.64 15.66
C TRP A 140 8.15 -2.14 16.06
N ARG A 141 8.20 -3.12 16.96
CA ARG A 141 9.42 -3.84 17.32
C ARG A 141 9.13 -5.33 17.33
N HIS A 142 9.99 -6.09 16.66
CA HIS A 142 9.97 -7.54 16.69
C HIS A 142 10.86 -8.04 17.80
N THR A 143 10.40 -9.08 18.48
CA THR A 143 11.18 -9.91 19.41
C THR A 143 10.96 -11.37 19.06
N GLU A 144 11.65 -12.28 19.73
CA GLU A 144 11.47 -13.72 19.49
C GLU A 144 10.07 -14.21 19.84
N HIS A 145 9.45 -13.63 20.88
CA HIS A 145 8.20 -14.15 21.46
C HIS A 145 6.98 -13.26 21.22
N ALA A 146 7.16 -12.05 20.69
CA ALA A 146 6.07 -11.09 20.52
C ALA A 146 6.42 -9.97 19.52
N ILE A 147 5.37 -9.28 19.05
CA ILE A 147 5.48 -8.07 18.23
C ILE A 147 4.86 -6.91 19.00
N PHE A 148 5.70 -5.96 19.42
CA PHE A 148 5.27 -4.78 20.13
C PHE A 148 4.81 -3.69 19.17
N PHE A 149 3.68 -3.08 19.50
CA PHE A 149 3.08 -1.99 18.75
C PHE A 149 2.79 -0.80 19.67
N GLN A 150 3.11 0.40 19.19
CA GLN A 150 2.73 1.65 19.84
C GLN A 150 2.26 2.66 18.81
N ALA A 151 1.10 3.28 19.05
CA ALA A 151 0.63 4.44 18.32
C ALA A 151 0.77 5.72 19.16
N LYS A 152 1.12 6.82 18.51
CA LYS A 152 1.19 8.16 19.12
C LYS A 152 0.38 9.16 18.32
N GLY A 153 -0.52 9.85 19.02
CA GLY A 153 -1.50 10.77 18.45
C GLY A 153 -2.83 10.11 18.11
N GLN A 154 -3.83 10.95 17.82
CA GLN A 154 -5.18 10.55 17.45
C GLN A 154 -5.50 11.07 16.05
N HIS A 155 -5.97 10.20 15.15
CA HIS A 155 -6.23 10.58 13.77
C HIS A 155 -7.33 11.64 13.68
N ASP A 156 -6.97 12.79 13.11
CA ASP A 156 -7.80 13.99 12.93
C ASP A 156 -8.48 14.03 11.56
N HIS A 157 -8.66 12.87 10.93
CA HIS A 157 -9.23 12.75 9.60
C HIS A 157 -10.05 11.46 9.49
N PRO A 158 -11.03 11.39 8.57
CA PRO A 158 -11.83 10.18 8.40
C PRO A 158 -10.97 9.01 7.95
N ARG A 159 -11.44 7.80 8.28
CA ARG A 159 -10.79 6.55 7.88
C ARG A 159 -10.75 6.47 6.35
N PRO A 160 -9.55 6.29 5.74
CA PRO A 160 -9.48 5.93 4.32
C PRO A 160 -10.15 4.59 4.09
N GLU A 161 -10.43 4.25 2.84
CA GLU A 161 -10.79 2.86 2.52
C GLU A 161 -9.71 1.85 2.95
N ALA A 162 -10.16 0.63 3.25
CA ALA A 162 -9.27 -0.48 3.55
C ALA A 162 -8.33 -0.78 2.37
N LYS A 163 -7.13 -1.25 2.69
CA LYS A 163 -6.08 -1.55 1.70
C LYS A 163 -6.56 -2.53 0.62
N SER A 164 -7.32 -3.55 1.00
CA SER A 164 -7.89 -4.56 0.10
C SER A 164 -8.84 -3.94 -0.93
N THR A 165 -9.73 -3.03 -0.50
CA THR A 165 -10.63 -2.29 -1.37
C THR A 165 -9.88 -1.39 -2.35
N SER A 166 -8.81 -0.72 -1.89
CA SER A 166 -7.94 0.09 -2.77
C SER A 166 -7.26 -0.72 -3.88
N GLU A 167 -6.88 -1.96 -3.58
CA GLU A 167 -6.25 -2.86 -4.55
C GLU A 167 -7.25 -3.30 -5.61
N ALA A 168 -8.46 -3.70 -5.20
CA ALA A 168 -9.55 -4.05 -6.13
C ALA A 168 -9.88 -2.92 -7.11
N ARG A 169 -9.97 -1.66 -6.64
CA ARG A 169 -10.26 -0.51 -7.52
C ARG A 169 -9.14 -0.24 -8.54
N ARG A 170 -7.89 -0.47 -8.17
CA ARG A 170 -6.75 -0.35 -9.10
C ARG A 170 -6.83 -1.41 -10.20
N SER A 171 -7.16 -2.64 -9.84
CA SER A 171 -7.30 -3.76 -10.79
C SER A 171 -8.42 -3.50 -11.82
N VAL A 172 -9.57 -2.97 -11.37
CA VAL A 172 -10.70 -2.61 -12.25
C VAL A 172 -10.34 -1.42 -13.17
N GLY A 173 -9.57 -0.44 -12.68
CA GLY A 173 -9.10 0.69 -13.48
C GLY A 173 -8.07 0.30 -14.55
N ALA A 174 -7.22 -0.70 -14.29
CA ALA A 174 -6.26 -1.23 -15.25
C ALA A 174 -6.98 -1.98 -16.40
N GLY A 175 -8.05 -2.72 -16.11
CA GLY A 175 -8.86 -3.39 -17.12
C GLY A 175 -9.49 -2.44 -18.16
N LYS A 176 -9.79 -1.19 -17.78
CA LYS A 176 -10.28 -0.16 -18.72
C LYS A 176 -9.21 0.29 -19.73
N ARG A 177 -7.94 0.32 -19.34
CA ARG A 177 -6.83 0.66 -20.26
C ARG A 177 -6.59 -0.45 -21.28
N VAL A 178 -6.74 -1.71 -20.87
CA VAL A 178 -6.65 -2.87 -21.76
C VAL A 178 -7.81 -2.89 -22.77
N ARG A 179 -9.04 -2.58 -22.34
CA ARG A 179 -10.19 -2.43 -23.26
C ARG A 179 -10.00 -1.26 -24.24
N GLY A 180 -9.47 -0.12 -23.78
CA GLY A 180 -9.19 1.03 -24.64
C GLY A 180 -8.14 0.72 -25.72
N LEU A 181 -7.07 0.00 -25.36
CA LEU A 181 -6.04 -0.43 -26.30
C LEU A 181 -6.57 -1.48 -27.29
N ALA A 182 -7.38 -2.44 -26.82
CA ALA A 182 -8.01 -3.45 -27.67
C ALA A 182 -8.99 -2.82 -28.69
N VAL A 183 -9.76 -1.80 -28.30
CA VAL A 183 -10.65 -1.06 -29.21
C VAL A 183 -9.87 -0.22 -30.23
N LEU A 184 -8.73 0.36 -29.83
CA LEU A 184 -7.84 1.10 -30.75
C LEU A 184 -7.22 0.17 -31.79
N LEU A 185 -6.69 -0.98 -31.36
CA LEU A 185 -6.14 -2.01 -32.24
C LEU A 185 -7.22 -2.61 -33.16
N ALA A 186 -8.45 -2.79 -32.67
CA ALA A 186 -9.57 -3.26 -33.48
C ALA A 186 -10.01 -2.23 -34.54
N ARG A 187 -9.97 -0.92 -34.24
CA ARG A 187 -10.24 0.15 -35.22
C ARG A 187 -9.11 0.28 -36.26
N GLU A 188 -7.86 0.09 -35.87
CA GLU A 188 -6.73 0.06 -36.80
C GLU A 188 -6.81 -1.16 -37.75
N ALA A 189 -7.21 -2.32 -37.24
CA ALA A 189 -7.45 -3.50 -38.08
C ALA A 189 -8.63 -3.32 -39.05
N ALA A 190 -9.70 -2.63 -38.63
CA ALA A 190 -10.89 -2.40 -39.46
C ALA A 190 -10.70 -1.34 -40.57
N LEU A 191 -9.71 -0.44 -40.44
CA LEU A 191 -9.42 0.59 -41.45
C LEU A 191 -8.35 0.15 -42.48
N GLY A 192 -7.78 -1.05 -42.33
CA GLY A 192 -6.69 -1.58 -43.16
C GLY A 192 -7.10 -2.20 -44.51
N SER A 193 -8.05 -1.61 -45.26
CA SER A 193 -8.42 -2.13 -46.60
C SER A 193 -8.35 -1.12 -47.75
N LYS A 194 -7.68 0.03 -47.61
CA LYS A 194 -7.43 0.91 -48.78
C LYS A 194 -6.00 1.44 -48.83
N LYS A 195 -5.27 0.84 -49.78
CA LYS A 195 -4.14 1.33 -50.59
C LYS A 195 -2.74 1.40 -49.96
N LEU A 196 -1.82 0.66 -50.58
CA LEU A 196 -0.38 0.75 -50.45
C LEU A 196 0.10 2.18 -50.75
N ALA A 197 0.82 2.79 -49.80
CA ALA A 197 1.82 3.81 -50.07
C ALA A 197 3.07 3.47 -49.26
N LYS A 198 4.22 3.49 -49.95
CA LYS A 198 5.53 3.01 -49.51
C LYS A 198 5.96 3.64 -48.17
N PRO A 199 6.52 2.87 -47.20
CA PRO A 199 7.12 3.45 -46.02
C PRO A 199 8.49 4.06 -46.35
N SER A 200 8.76 5.23 -45.78
CA SER A 200 10.05 5.91 -45.84
C SER A 200 11.15 5.11 -45.14
N VAL A 201 12.38 5.25 -45.67
CA VAL A 201 13.59 4.45 -45.39
C VAL A 201 14.06 4.49 -43.91
N GLY A 202 13.45 5.31 -43.05
CA GLY A 202 13.85 5.46 -41.63
C GLY A 202 13.27 4.44 -40.64
N LYS A 203 12.11 3.80 -40.92
CA LYS A 203 11.39 2.97 -39.92
C LYS A 203 11.64 1.45 -40.00
N VAL A 204 12.32 0.97 -41.04
CA VAL A 204 12.59 -0.47 -41.23
C VAL A 204 13.70 -0.99 -40.30
N ARG A 205 14.63 -0.13 -39.90
CA ARG A 205 15.82 -0.52 -39.12
C ARG A 205 15.51 -0.87 -37.65
N GLU A 206 14.49 -0.27 -37.05
CA GLU A 206 14.16 -0.48 -35.64
C GLU A 206 13.28 -1.73 -35.42
N ALA A 207 12.34 -1.99 -36.33
CA ALA A 207 11.51 -3.21 -36.31
C ALA A 207 12.33 -4.49 -36.50
N GLY A 208 13.39 -4.45 -37.32
CA GLY A 208 14.29 -5.59 -37.52
C GLY A 208 15.15 -5.94 -36.29
N ARG A 209 15.44 -4.96 -35.42
CA ARG A 209 16.23 -5.19 -34.19
C ARG A 209 15.38 -5.82 -33.10
N LEU A 210 14.13 -5.36 -32.93
CA LEU A 210 13.16 -5.92 -31.98
C LEU A 210 12.75 -7.36 -32.32
N SER A 211 12.55 -7.67 -33.61
CA SER A 211 12.19 -9.04 -34.02
C SER A 211 13.32 -10.05 -33.77
N LYS A 212 14.59 -9.66 -33.94
CA LYS A 212 15.73 -10.53 -33.65
C LYS A 212 15.91 -10.81 -32.16
N GLU A 213 15.69 -9.81 -31.31
CA GLU A 213 15.79 -9.96 -29.85
C GLU A 213 14.67 -10.86 -29.28
N VAL A 214 13.46 -10.77 -29.84
CA VAL A 214 12.34 -11.65 -29.48
C VAL A 214 12.60 -13.10 -29.89
N GLU A 215 13.19 -13.32 -31.07
CA GLU A 215 13.52 -14.67 -31.56
C GLU A 215 14.63 -15.32 -30.73
N GLU A 216 15.64 -14.53 -30.32
CA GLU A 216 16.73 -15.00 -29.46
C GLU A 216 16.22 -15.36 -28.05
N LYS A 217 15.36 -14.52 -27.46
CA LYS A 217 14.71 -14.81 -26.16
C LYS A 217 13.86 -16.07 -26.23
N LYS A 218 13.10 -16.27 -27.32
CA LYS A 218 12.33 -17.50 -27.54
C LYS A 218 13.23 -18.75 -27.59
N ARG A 219 14.38 -18.67 -28.28
CA ARG A 219 15.34 -19.78 -28.38
C ARG A 219 15.96 -20.12 -27.02
N LEU A 220 16.31 -19.11 -26.22
CA LEU A 220 16.82 -19.27 -24.86
C LEU A 220 15.78 -19.93 -23.94
N THR A 221 14.53 -19.46 -23.95
CA THR A 221 13.46 -20.09 -23.15
C THR A 221 13.19 -21.52 -23.57
N ARG A 222 13.25 -21.85 -24.86
CA ARG A 222 13.03 -23.21 -25.36
C ARG A 222 14.17 -24.15 -24.95
N SER A 223 15.41 -23.67 -24.98
CA SER A 223 16.58 -24.39 -24.47
C SER A 223 16.50 -24.63 -22.95
N LEU A 224 16.06 -23.63 -22.19
CA LEU A 224 15.88 -23.75 -20.75
C LEU A 224 14.78 -24.76 -20.41
N LEU A 225 13.66 -24.73 -21.13
CA LEU A 225 12.57 -25.69 -20.94
C LEU A 225 13.03 -27.12 -21.21
N VAL A 226 13.79 -27.36 -22.28
CA VAL A 226 14.34 -28.69 -22.59
C VAL A 226 15.27 -29.17 -21.47
N ARG A 227 16.12 -28.30 -20.93
CA ARG A 227 17.01 -28.63 -19.81
C ARG A 227 16.24 -28.94 -18.53
N VAL A 228 15.22 -28.15 -18.20
CA VAL A 228 14.36 -28.37 -17.03
C VAL A 228 13.57 -29.69 -17.18
N THR A 229 13.06 -30.00 -18.37
CA THR A 229 12.35 -31.27 -18.59
C THR A 229 13.26 -32.49 -18.56
N LYS A 230 14.56 -32.34 -18.79
CA LYS A 230 15.54 -33.42 -18.66
C LYS A 230 15.90 -33.68 -17.20
N ILE A 231 16.00 -32.63 -16.39
CA ILE A 231 16.25 -32.72 -14.93
C ILE A 231 15.05 -33.31 -14.19
N LEU A 232 13.82 -33.10 -14.67
CA LEU A 232 12.59 -33.66 -14.06
C LEU A 232 12.28 -35.11 -14.47
N ARG A 233 13.17 -35.78 -15.21
CA ARG A 233 13.03 -37.18 -15.64
C ARG A 233 14.16 -38.09 -15.15
N GLU A 234 15.03 -37.59 -14.28
CA GLU A 234 15.98 -38.35 -13.44
C GLU A 234 15.50 -38.25 -11.99
#